data_AF-A0AA38NLS5-F1
#
_entry.id   AF-A0AA38NLS5-F1
#
_cell.length_a   1.000
_cell.length_b   1.000
_cell.length_c   1.000
_cell.angle_alpha   90.00
_cell.angle_beta   90.00
_cell.angle_gamma   90.00
#
_symmetry.space_group_name_H-M   'P 1'
#
loop_
_entity.id
_entity.type
_entity.pdbx_description
1 polymer ?
#
loop_
_entity_poly.entity_id
_entity_poly.type
_entity_poly.pdbx_seq_one_letter_code
_entity_poly.pdbx_strand_id
1 'polypeptide(L)'
;MVSARTASFSVKTTRPTTLSSLPVEVLEHIAFYYVCPRVLGPPIPLATLLLLSKAISYKLSVARHLYARVFKHKFSFSAIRRRGFEPRAGEWAWQLRRWCEVLKGVRSRRRRPVSQAYVDDVDAEEAGVQETMYALWIMCLEDDGCNRAQMQLVGAYEWVEGYIRTEMYKNLDKGWPLGNAGNSCAMWVFWYLSSKARLMDETPEQRESLIDLIIPFLTVPFRYPSSFAPANHFRLPLRSSAQSSLSTPFSIPTPHGPFPIYLHPSRHTWMIPHFDRWTPLCTPLAADAAKLVYFSRRETMLFTVPDFLPRNREE
;
A
#
# COMPACT_ATOMS: atom_id res chain seq x y z
N MET A 1 47.17 -18.87 -75.22
CA MET A 1 45.79 -19.27 -74.88
C MET A 1 45.78 -19.77 -73.44
N VAL A 2 45.63 -18.88 -72.46
CA VAL A 2 45.42 -19.24 -71.05
C VAL A 2 44.31 -18.33 -70.55
N SER A 3 43.13 -18.91 -70.35
CA SER A 3 41.91 -18.22 -69.92
C SER A 3 41.88 -18.24 -68.39
N ALA A 4 42.13 -17.07 -67.78
CA ALA A 4 42.00 -16.88 -66.35
C ALA A 4 40.50 -16.73 -66.00
N ARG A 5 39.92 -17.77 -65.40
CA ARG A 5 38.60 -17.71 -64.78
C ARG A 5 38.69 -16.91 -63.48
N THR A 6 38.19 -15.68 -63.50
CA THR A 6 37.94 -14.85 -62.33
C THR A 6 36.80 -15.48 -61.52
N ALA A 7 37.13 -16.10 -60.39
CA ALA A 7 36.15 -16.55 -59.41
C ALA A 7 35.59 -15.33 -58.67
N SER A 8 34.34 -14.96 -58.99
CA SER A 8 33.58 -13.96 -58.24
C SER A 8 33.21 -14.52 -56.86
N PHE A 9 33.91 -14.09 -55.82
CA PHE A 9 33.50 -14.31 -54.44
C PHE A 9 32.21 -13.53 -54.16
N SER A 10 31.08 -14.24 -54.11
CA SER A 10 29.83 -13.70 -53.58
C SER A 10 29.96 -13.58 -52.06
N VAL A 11 30.29 -12.39 -51.59
CA VAL A 11 30.20 -12.04 -50.16
C VAL A 11 28.73 -12.15 -49.78
N LYS A 12 28.36 -13.20 -49.05
CA LYS A 12 27.06 -13.28 -48.39
C LYS A 12 26.97 -12.11 -47.40
N THR A 13 26.28 -11.05 -47.79
CA THR A 13 25.87 -9.96 -46.90
C THR A 13 24.96 -10.54 -45.83
N THR A 14 25.52 -10.92 -44.68
CA THR A 14 24.76 -11.25 -43.49
C THR A 14 23.95 -10.03 -43.09
N ARG A 15 22.63 -10.07 -43.30
CA ARG A 15 21.73 -9.02 -42.80
C ARG A 15 21.97 -8.88 -41.30
N PRO A 16 22.13 -7.65 -40.77
CA PRO A 16 22.27 -7.45 -39.34
C PRO A 16 21.04 -8.07 -38.65
N THR A 17 21.29 -8.95 -37.69
CA THR A 17 20.24 -9.52 -36.84
C THR A 17 19.57 -8.38 -36.10
N THR A 18 18.32 -8.09 -36.47
CA THR A 18 17.54 -7.02 -35.82
C THR A 18 17.08 -7.50 -34.45
N LEU A 19 16.93 -6.59 -33.48
CA LEU A 19 16.42 -6.92 -32.14
C LEU A 19 15.06 -7.65 -32.19
N SER A 20 14.24 -7.35 -33.20
CA SER A 20 12.95 -8.01 -33.45
C SER A 20 13.05 -9.49 -33.85
N SER A 21 14.19 -9.92 -34.38
CA SER A 21 14.44 -11.32 -34.81
C SER A 21 14.81 -12.25 -33.65
N LEU A 22 15.09 -11.70 -32.47
CA LEU A 22 15.45 -12.51 -31.30
C LEU A 22 14.25 -13.36 -30.80
N PRO A 23 14.52 -14.54 -30.20
CA PRO A 23 13.55 -15.29 -29.41
C PRO A 23 12.95 -14.42 -28.30
N VAL A 24 11.70 -14.72 -27.92
CA VAL A 24 10.96 -13.89 -26.94
C VAL A 24 11.64 -13.90 -25.58
N GLU A 25 12.21 -15.03 -25.18
CA GLU A 25 12.88 -15.23 -23.89
C GLU A 25 14.14 -14.35 -23.78
N VAL A 26 14.91 -14.26 -24.86
CA VAL A 26 16.10 -13.40 -24.95
C VAL A 26 15.70 -11.93 -24.93
N LEU A 27 14.65 -11.58 -25.67
CA LEU A 27 14.11 -10.22 -25.69
C LEU A 27 13.57 -9.79 -24.32
N GLU A 28 12.85 -10.66 -23.62
CA GLU A 28 12.39 -10.43 -22.25
C GLU A 28 13.57 -10.24 -21.29
N HIS A 29 14.63 -11.02 -21.44
CA HIS A 29 15.82 -10.89 -20.60
C HIS A 29 16.52 -9.54 -20.79
N ILE A 30 16.71 -9.11 -22.05
CA ILE A 30 17.25 -7.79 -22.38
C ILE A 30 16.33 -6.68 -21.85
N ALA A 31 15.01 -6.82 -22.09
CA ALA A 31 14.01 -5.86 -21.63
C ALA A 31 14.04 -5.70 -20.11
N PHE A 32 14.17 -6.79 -19.35
CA PHE A 32 14.24 -6.73 -17.89
C PHE A 32 15.39 -5.85 -17.40
N TYR A 33 16.61 -6.07 -17.87
CA TYR A 33 17.77 -5.27 -17.44
C TYR A 33 17.72 -3.83 -17.91
N TYR A 34 17.14 -3.57 -19.09
CA TYR A 34 16.93 -2.21 -19.58
C TYR A 34 15.89 -1.43 -18.75
N VAL A 35 14.81 -2.10 -18.35
CA VAL A 35 13.68 -1.49 -17.62
C VAL A 35 13.96 -1.36 -16.13
N CYS A 36 14.79 -2.25 -15.58
CA CYS A 36 15.11 -2.31 -14.16
C CYS A 36 16.60 -2.06 -13.87
N PRO A 37 17.19 -0.90 -14.27
CA PRO A 37 18.55 -0.56 -13.87
C PRO A 37 18.62 -0.19 -12.38
N ARG A 38 17.48 0.13 -11.77
CA ARG A 38 17.33 0.46 -10.35
C ARG A 38 16.04 -0.14 -9.81
N VAL A 39 16.06 -0.53 -8.54
CA VAL A 39 14.89 -1.05 -7.81
C VAL A 39 13.81 0.02 -7.72
N LEU A 40 14.16 1.22 -7.26
CA LEU A 40 13.21 2.30 -6.98
C LEU A 40 12.64 2.94 -8.24
N GLY A 41 11.37 3.32 -8.15
CA GLY A 41 10.64 4.04 -9.19
C GLY A 41 9.95 3.14 -10.20
N PRO A 42 9.02 3.73 -10.99
CA PRO A 42 8.27 3.00 -11.99
C PRO A 42 9.17 2.49 -13.13
N PRO A 43 8.77 1.42 -13.84
CA PRO A 43 9.48 0.89 -15.00
C PRO A 43 9.32 1.78 -16.25
N ILE A 44 9.71 3.06 -16.17
CA ILE A 44 9.54 4.06 -17.25
C ILE A 44 10.15 3.61 -18.59
N PRO A 45 11.36 3.02 -18.64
CA PRO A 45 11.97 2.64 -19.92
C PRO A 45 11.16 1.59 -20.70
N LEU A 46 10.24 0.88 -20.04
CA LEU A 46 9.39 -0.11 -20.70
C LEU A 46 8.48 0.53 -21.74
N ALA A 47 7.92 1.70 -21.45
CA ALA A 47 7.09 2.43 -22.40
C ALA A 47 7.90 2.79 -23.66
N THR A 48 9.14 3.29 -23.48
CA THR A 48 10.04 3.58 -24.59
C THR A 48 10.34 2.34 -25.43
N LEU A 49 10.64 1.21 -24.78
CA LEU A 49 10.92 -0.06 -25.45
C LEU A 49 9.72 -0.57 -26.28
N LEU A 50 8.50 -0.43 -25.75
CA LEU A 50 7.25 -0.79 -26.44
C LEU A 50 6.95 0.11 -27.64
N LEU A 51 7.46 1.35 -27.65
CA LEU A 51 7.28 2.32 -28.74
C LEU A 51 8.32 2.17 -29.87
N LEU A 52 9.40 1.40 -29.67
CA LEU A 52 10.47 1.26 -30.67
C LEU A 52 10.01 0.56 -31.96
N SER A 53 9.18 -0.49 -31.87
CA SER A 53 8.63 -1.18 -33.04
C SER A 53 7.38 -1.98 -32.72
N LYS A 54 6.49 -2.14 -33.71
CA LYS A 54 5.28 -2.97 -33.60
C LYS A 54 5.61 -4.43 -33.23
N ALA A 55 6.68 -4.99 -33.79
CA ALA A 55 7.09 -6.37 -33.53
C ALA A 55 7.55 -6.58 -32.09
N ILE A 56 8.36 -5.65 -31.55
CA ILE A 56 8.80 -5.69 -30.14
C ILE A 56 7.60 -5.45 -29.22
N SER A 57 6.76 -4.48 -29.54
CA SER A 57 5.54 -4.18 -28.78
C SER A 57 4.63 -5.41 -28.67
N TYR A 58 4.39 -6.10 -29.79
CA TYR A 58 3.58 -7.32 -29.81
C TYR A 58 4.18 -8.42 -28.92
N LYS A 59 5.50 -8.67 -29.02
CA LYS A 59 6.18 -9.68 -28.20
C LYS A 59 6.15 -9.33 -26.71
N LEU A 60 6.42 -8.07 -26.35
CA LEU A 60 6.60 -7.66 -24.96
C LEU A 60 5.29 -7.31 -24.24
N SER A 61 4.27 -6.84 -24.95
CA SER A 61 2.96 -6.50 -24.34
C SER A 61 2.28 -7.71 -23.68
N VAL A 62 2.50 -8.92 -24.22
CA VAL A 62 1.95 -10.17 -23.69
C VAL A 62 2.95 -10.95 -22.82
N ALA A 63 4.16 -10.42 -22.60
CA ALA A 63 5.25 -11.07 -21.88
C ALA A 63 5.02 -11.09 -20.36
N ARG A 64 4.04 -11.87 -19.88
CA ARG A 64 3.65 -11.95 -18.46
C ARG A 64 4.83 -12.28 -17.54
N HIS A 65 5.79 -13.08 -18.01
CA HIS A 65 6.98 -13.44 -17.23
C HIS A 65 7.93 -12.25 -17.03
N LEU A 66 8.11 -11.38 -18.03
CA LEU A 66 8.83 -10.12 -17.89
C LEU A 66 8.20 -9.25 -16.80
N TYR A 67 6.89 -8.98 -16.88
CA TYR A 67 6.21 -8.13 -15.90
C TYR A 67 6.26 -8.73 -14.48
N ALA A 68 6.12 -10.05 -14.35
CA ALA A 68 6.28 -10.73 -13.06
C ALA A 68 7.70 -10.57 -12.49
N ARG A 69 8.74 -10.66 -13.33
CA ARG A 69 10.12 -10.39 -12.92
C ARG A 69 10.33 -8.93 -12.52
N VAL A 70 9.76 -7.99 -13.27
CA VAL A 70 9.80 -6.55 -12.95
C VAL A 70 9.14 -6.29 -11.59
N PHE A 71 7.97 -6.88 -11.33
CA PHE A 71 7.30 -6.76 -10.04
C PHE A 71 8.21 -7.24 -8.90
N LYS A 72 8.69 -8.48 -8.99
CA LYS A 72 9.52 -9.10 -7.94
C LYS A 72 10.85 -8.37 -7.71
N HIS A 73 11.32 -7.61 -8.70
CA HIS A 73 12.50 -6.77 -8.54
C HIS A 73 12.20 -5.41 -7.89
N LYS A 74 11.04 -4.81 -8.18
CA LYS A 74 10.70 -3.44 -7.75
C LYS A 74 9.91 -3.37 -6.45
N PHE A 75 9.22 -4.45 -6.11
CA PHE A 75 8.27 -4.53 -5.03
C PHE A 75 8.51 -5.78 -4.18
N SER A 76 8.10 -5.69 -2.92
CA SER A 76 8.18 -6.78 -1.96
C SER A 76 7.22 -7.89 -2.37
N PHE A 77 7.73 -9.12 -2.49
CA PHE A 77 6.95 -10.29 -2.93
C PHE A 77 7.04 -11.47 -1.96
N SER A 78 7.98 -11.46 -1.02
CA SER A 78 8.23 -12.63 -0.17
C SER A 78 7.16 -12.77 0.92
N ALA A 79 6.61 -11.64 1.41
CA ALA A 79 5.47 -11.58 2.30
C ALA A 79 4.25 -12.33 1.76
N ILE A 80 3.98 -12.22 0.46
CA ILE A 80 2.87 -12.91 -0.21
C ILE A 80 3.07 -14.42 -0.15
N ARG A 81 4.28 -14.89 -0.46
CA ARG A 81 4.63 -16.32 -0.39
C ARG A 81 4.48 -16.88 1.03
N ARG A 82 4.83 -16.10 2.06
CA ARG A 82 4.68 -16.51 3.48
C ARG A 82 3.22 -16.72 3.90
N ARG A 83 2.25 -16.09 3.23
CA ARG A 83 0.81 -16.25 3.48
C ARG A 83 0.18 -17.44 2.75
N GLY A 84 1.00 -18.28 2.11
CA GLY A 84 0.51 -19.45 1.36
C GLY A 84 -0.19 -19.07 0.04
N PHE A 85 0.00 -17.84 -0.44
CA PHE A 85 -0.54 -17.39 -1.72
C PHE A 85 0.56 -17.35 -2.78
N GLU A 86 0.31 -17.99 -3.92
CA GLU A 86 1.25 -18.04 -5.04
C GLU A 86 0.61 -17.51 -6.32
N PRO A 87 0.80 -16.21 -6.63
CA PRO A 87 0.26 -15.62 -7.84
C PRO A 87 0.93 -16.16 -9.11
N ARG A 88 0.12 -16.30 -10.17
CA ARG A 88 0.57 -16.62 -11.54
C ARG A 88 1.23 -15.39 -12.18
N ALA A 89 2.01 -15.60 -13.24
CA ALA A 89 2.71 -14.53 -13.94
C ALA A 89 1.78 -13.38 -14.39
N GLY A 90 0.57 -13.69 -14.86
CA GLY A 90 -0.43 -12.69 -15.22
C GLY A 90 -0.92 -11.86 -14.03
N GLU A 91 -1.10 -12.49 -12.87
CA GLU A 91 -1.55 -11.84 -11.64
C GLU A 91 -0.47 -10.89 -11.09
N TRP A 92 0.80 -11.28 -11.17
CA TRP A 92 1.93 -10.37 -10.86
C TRP A 92 1.98 -9.17 -11.81
N ALA A 93 1.74 -9.40 -13.11
CA ALA A 93 1.72 -8.33 -14.11
C ALA A 93 0.58 -7.34 -13.85
N TRP A 94 -0.60 -7.85 -13.48
CA TRP A 94 -1.74 -7.03 -13.08
C TRP A 94 -1.41 -6.20 -11.83
N GLN A 95 -0.84 -6.84 -10.80
CA GLN A 95 -0.50 -6.16 -9.55
C GLN A 95 0.56 -5.06 -9.76
N LEU A 96 1.54 -5.30 -10.63
CA LEU A 96 2.53 -4.30 -11.02
C LEU A 96 1.89 -3.04 -11.58
N ARG A 97 0.96 -3.22 -12.52
CA ARG A 97 0.21 -2.11 -13.12
C ARG A 97 -0.57 -1.35 -12.04
N ARG A 98 -1.36 -2.07 -11.24
CA ARG A 98 -2.20 -1.45 -10.19
C ARG A 98 -1.37 -0.65 -9.18
N TRP A 99 -0.25 -1.20 -8.69
CA TRP A 99 0.61 -0.49 -7.74
C TRP A 99 1.31 0.72 -8.35
N CYS A 100 1.76 0.62 -9.61
CA CYS A 100 2.29 1.77 -10.32
C CYS A 100 1.25 2.88 -10.51
N GLU A 101 -0.01 2.53 -10.82
CA GLU A 101 -1.13 3.48 -10.94
C GLU A 101 -1.45 4.15 -9.60
N VAL A 102 -1.54 3.39 -8.51
CA VAL A 102 -1.77 3.91 -7.15
C VAL A 102 -0.66 4.91 -6.77
N LEU A 103 0.60 4.53 -6.94
CA LEU A 103 1.75 5.38 -6.61
C LEU A 103 1.83 6.62 -7.51
N LYS A 104 1.49 6.51 -8.80
CA LYS A 104 1.34 7.65 -9.72
C LYS A 104 0.24 8.59 -9.25
N GLY A 105 -0.91 8.05 -8.83
CA GLY A 105 -2.05 8.80 -8.30
C GLY A 105 -1.69 9.58 -7.04
N VAL A 106 -1.00 8.95 -6.07
CA VAL A 106 -0.48 9.63 -4.87
C VAL A 106 0.42 10.81 -5.25
N ARG A 107 1.38 10.58 -6.15
CA ARG A 107 2.30 11.64 -6.62
C ARG A 107 1.55 12.78 -7.32
N SER A 108 0.54 12.45 -8.12
CA SER A 108 -0.31 13.41 -8.83
C SER A 108 -1.11 14.26 -7.83
N ARG A 109 -1.82 13.62 -6.90
CA ARG A 109 -2.66 14.26 -5.87
C ARG A 109 -1.86 15.15 -4.93
N ARG A 110 -0.67 14.72 -4.53
CA ARG A 110 0.23 15.54 -3.70
C ARG A 110 0.61 16.87 -4.36
N ARG A 111 0.63 16.94 -5.69
CA ARG A 111 0.94 18.17 -6.44
C ARG A 111 -0.27 19.06 -6.67
N ARG A 112 -1.49 18.58 -6.41
CA ARG A 112 -2.72 19.36 -6.54
C ARG A 112 -2.81 20.37 -5.39
N PRO A 113 -3.53 21.49 -5.57
CA PRO A 113 -3.92 22.36 -4.47
C PRO A 113 -4.67 21.57 -3.39
N VAL A 114 -4.53 21.97 -2.12
CA VAL A 114 -5.11 21.26 -0.96
C VAL A 114 -6.61 21.01 -1.11
N SER A 115 -7.35 21.98 -1.68
CA SER A 115 -8.79 21.87 -1.93
C SER A 115 -9.19 20.75 -2.90
N GLN A 116 -8.28 20.28 -3.74
CA GLN A 116 -8.50 19.28 -4.79
C GLN A 116 -7.70 17.98 -4.59
N ALA A 117 -6.79 17.93 -3.62
CA ALA A 117 -5.89 16.80 -3.39
C ALA A 117 -6.62 15.51 -2.96
N TYR A 118 -7.83 15.65 -2.41
CA TYR A 118 -8.62 14.55 -1.84
C TYR A 118 -10.05 14.48 -2.39
N VAL A 119 -10.29 15.14 -3.52
CA VAL A 119 -11.56 15.04 -4.23
C VAL A 119 -11.45 13.91 -5.25
N ASP A 120 -12.42 13.00 -5.21
CA ASP A 120 -12.58 11.97 -6.22
C ASP A 120 -13.19 12.58 -7.48
N ASP A 121 -12.51 12.37 -8.60
CA ASP A 121 -13.02 12.74 -9.92
C ASP A 121 -13.75 11.51 -10.49
N VAL A 122 -15.06 11.64 -10.67
CA VAL A 122 -15.95 10.55 -11.09
C VAL A 122 -15.60 10.08 -12.51
N ASP A 123 -15.01 10.95 -13.33
CA ASP A 123 -14.64 10.66 -14.71
C ASP A 123 -13.17 10.21 -14.84
N ALA A 124 -12.39 10.25 -13.75
CA ALA A 124 -10.98 9.85 -13.79
C ALA A 124 -10.81 8.33 -13.72
N GLU A 125 -9.89 7.81 -14.55
CA GLU A 125 -9.42 6.41 -14.46
C GLU A 125 -8.58 6.13 -13.18
N GLU A 126 -8.31 7.16 -12.36
CA GLU A 126 -7.53 7.04 -11.13
C GLU A 126 -8.37 6.43 -10.00
N ALA A 127 -7.80 5.46 -9.25
CA ALA A 127 -8.43 4.92 -8.05
C ALA A 127 -8.80 6.04 -7.07
N GLY A 128 -10.00 6.00 -6.49
CA GLY A 128 -10.47 6.99 -5.52
C GLY A 128 -9.59 7.08 -4.26
N VAL A 129 -9.77 8.09 -3.43
CA VAL A 129 -8.94 8.34 -2.25
C VAL A 129 -9.00 7.18 -1.27
N GLN A 130 -10.19 6.66 -0.98
CA GLN A 130 -10.35 5.52 -0.07
C GLN A 130 -9.69 4.25 -0.62
N GLU A 131 -9.85 3.96 -1.91
CA GLU A 131 -9.17 2.83 -2.57
C GLU A 131 -7.65 2.99 -2.55
N THR A 132 -7.16 4.22 -2.77
CA THR A 132 -5.74 4.55 -2.71
C THR A 132 -5.18 4.30 -1.31
N MET A 133 -5.87 4.74 -0.25
CA MET A 133 -5.48 4.48 1.14
C MET A 133 -5.43 2.98 1.44
N TYR A 134 -6.42 2.23 0.98
CA TYR A 134 -6.43 0.77 1.10
C TYR A 134 -5.26 0.11 0.37
N ALA A 135 -4.99 0.52 -0.87
CA ALA A 135 -3.88 -0.02 -1.64
C ALA A 135 -2.54 0.24 -0.95
N LEU A 136 -2.33 1.45 -0.41
CA LEU A 136 -1.15 1.77 0.39
C LEU A 136 -1.06 0.91 1.66
N TRP A 137 -2.18 0.67 2.34
CA TRP A 137 -2.21 -0.21 3.50
C TRP A 137 -1.80 -1.65 3.15
N ILE A 138 -2.31 -2.21 2.04
CA ILE A 138 -1.89 -3.53 1.56
C ILE A 138 -0.39 -3.54 1.25
N MET A 139 0.12 -2.50 0.59
CA MET A 139 1.55 -2.36 0.33
C MET A 139 2.39 -2.37 1.62
N CYS A 140 1.88 -1.81 2.72
CA CYS A 140 2.52 -1.88 4.04
C CYS A 140 2.50 -3.31 4.60
N LEU A 141 1.35 -4.00 4.50
CA LEU A 141 1.20 -5.38 4.95
C LEU A 141 2.08 -6.37 4.16
N GLU A 142 2.37 -6.07 2.90
CA GLU A 142 3.14 -6.93 2.01
C GLU A 142 4.60 -6.49 1.89
N ASP A 143 5.07 -5.59 2.76
CA ASP A 143 6.41 -5.06 2.67
C ASP A 143 7.49 -5.96 3.30
N ASP A 144 8.59 -6.12 2.58
CA ASP A 144 9.88 -6.65 3.03
C ASP A 144 11.01 -5.61 2.76
N GLY A 145 10.67 -4.32 2.69
CA GLY A 145 11.57 -3.17 2.52
C GLY A 145 11.40 -2.40 1.20
N CYS A 146 10.99 -3.06 0.11
CA CYS A 146 10.89 -2.41 -1.21
C CYS A 146 9.64 -1.52 -1.35
N ASN A 147 8.48 -1.97 -0.86
CA ASN A 147 7.22 -1.22 -0.97
C ASN A 147 7.32 0.09 -0.18
N ARG A 148 7.89 0.04 1.03
CA ARG A 148 8.12 1.25 1.84
C ARG A 148 8.97 2.27 1.09
N ALA A 149 10.05 1.84 0.45
CA ALA A 149 10.91 2.73 -0.32
C ALA A 149 10.20 3.32 -1.57
N GLN A 150 9.35 2.54 -2.24
CA GLN A 150 8.51 3.04 -3.35
C GLN A 150 7.49 4.09 -2.87
N MET A 151 6.85 3.86 -1.70
CA MET A 151 5.92 4.81 -1.09
C MET A 151 6.62 6.11 -0.66
N GLN A 152 7.83 6.03 -0.12
CA GLN A 152 8.64 7.20 0.21
C GLN A 152 8.99 8.03 -1.03
N LEU A 153 9.34 7.38 -2.14
CA LEU A 153 9.69 8.05 -3.39
C LEU A 153 8.54 8.91 -3.97
N VAL A 154 7.28 8.54 -3.70
CA VAL A 154 6.11 9.33 -4.15
C VAL A 154 5.65 10.36 -3.13
N GLY A 155 6.22 10.36 -1.93
CA GLY A 155 5.79 11.20 -0.81
C GLY A 155 4.44 10.77 -0.25
N ALA A 156 4.23 9.46 -0.10
CA ALA A 156 3.01 8.92 0.50
C ALA A 156 2.83 9.39 1.96
N TYR A 157 3.92 9.56 2.71
CA TYR A 157 3.86 10.06 4.08
C TYR A 157 3.21 11.44 4.14
N GLU A 158 3.74 12.40 3.37
CA GLU A 158 3.28 13.79 3.37
C GLU A 158 1.84 13.90 2.84
N TRP A 159 1.47 13.08 1.85
CA TRP A 159 0.10 13.04 1.32
C TRP A 159 -0.89 12.48 2.35
N VAL A 160 -0.53 11.42 3.07
CA VAL A 160 -1.39 10.84 4.10
C VAL A 160 -1.48 11.74 5.33
N GLU A 161 -0.38 12.38 5.74
CA GLU A 161 -0.40 13.37 6.82
C GLU A 161 -1.34 14.53 6.48
N GLY A 162 -1.25 15.05 5.24
CA GLY A 162 -2.15 16.09 4.76
C GLY A 162 -3.62 15.65 4.85
N TYR A 163 -3.93 14.40 4.47
CA TYR A 163 -5.28 13.84 4.58
C TYR A 163 -5.78 13.83 6.03
N ILE A 164 -4.95 13.36 6.98
CA ILE A 164 -5.30 13.33 8.41
C ILE A 164 -5.61 14.74 8.91
N ARG A 165 -4.80 15.73 8.51
CA ARG A 165 -4.93 17.12 8.95
C ARG A 165 -6.12 17.85 8.33
N THR A 166 -6.52 17.54 7.10
CA THR A 166 -7.54 18.33 6.38
C THR A 166 -8.85 17.61 6.13
N GLU A 167 -8.86 16.28 6.01
CA GLU A 167 -10.03 15.52 5.55
C GLU A 167 -10.72 14.71 6.65
N MET A 168 -9.95 14.21 7.63
CA MET A 168 -10.45 13.26 8.62
C MET A 168 -11.68 13.77 9.41
N TYR A 169 -11.77 15.10 9.57
CA TYR A 169 -12.83 15.79 10.31
C TYR A 169 -13.85 16.51 9.43
N LYS A 170 -13.78 16.43 8.10
CA LYS A 170 -14.77 17.10 7.22
C LYS A 170 -16.16 16.47 7.34
N ASN A 171 -16.19 15.15 7.44
CA ASN A 171 -17.42 14.40 7.63
C ASN A 171 -17.45 13.89 9.06
N LEU A 172 -18.37 14.42 9.85
CA LEU A 172 -18.54 14.05 11.25
C LEU A 172 -19.86 13.31 11.43
N ASP A 173 -19.85 12.28 12.27
CA ASP A 173 -21.07 11.64 12.78
C ASP A 173 -21.23 12.04 14.25
N LYS A 174 -22.29 12.83 14.51
CA LYS A 174 -22.59 13.42 15.83
C LYS A 174 -21.41 14.20 16.44
N GLY A 175 -20.68 14.94 15.60
CA GLY A 175 -19.52 15.74 16.02
C GLY A 175 -18.22 14.95 16.18
N TRP A 176 -18.20 13.66 15.86
CA TRP A 176 -17.02 12.80 15.97
C TRP A 176 -16.52 12.35 14.60
N PRO A 177 -15.21 12.17 14.41
CA PRO A 177 -14.67 11.71 13.14
C PRO A 177 -15.19 10.30 12.80
N LEU A 178 -15.18 9.96 11.51
CA LEU A 178 -15.69 8.67 11.06
C LEU A 178 -14.66 7.55 11.28
N GLY A 179 -15.08 6.44 11.88
CA GLY A 179 -14.31 5.19 11.94
C GLY A 179 -14.42 4.38 10.64
N ASN A 180 -14.20 5.02 9.49
CA ASN A 180 -14.34 4.39 8.19
C ASN A 180 -13.00 3.82 7.68
N ALA A 181 -13.09 3.09 6.56
CA ALA A 181 -11.98 2.57 5.79
C ALA A 181 -10.85 3.58 5.53
N GLY A 182 -11.18 4.73 4.95
CA GLY A 182 -10.22 5.75 4.54
C GLY A 182 -9.42 6.28 5.73
N ASN A 183 -10.11 6.70 6.79
CA ASN A 183 -9.50 7.21 8.02
C ASN A 183 -8.64 6.14 8.71
N SER A 184 -9.13 4.91 8.78
CA SER A 184 -8.41 3.80 9.42
C SER A 184 -7.13 3.47 8.66
N CYS A 185 -7.21 3.27 7.34
CA CYS A 185 -6.06 2.99 6.49
C CYS A 185 -5.06 4.16 6.49
N ALA A 186 -5.53 5.41 6.45
CA ALA A 186 -4.67 6.58 6.54
C ALA A 186 -3.82 6.56 7.82
N MET A 187 -4.42 6.31 8.99
CA MET A 187 -3.66 6.24 10.25
C MET A 187 -2.66 5.07 10.27
N TRP A 188 -3.04 3.90 9.76
CA TRP A 188 -2.14 2.75 9.67
C TRP A 188 -0.94 3.01 8.74
N VAL A 189 -1.20 3.56 7.55
CA VAL A 189 -0.14 3.94 6.60
C VAL A 189 0.75 5.03 7.18
N PHE A 190 0.15 6.02 7.87
CA PHE A 190 0.89 7.11 8.50
C PHE A 190 1.86 6.59 9.56
N TRP A 191 1.38 5.78 10.51
CA TRP A 191 2.23 5.12 11.49
C TRP A 191 3.33 4.29 10.83
N TYR A 192 2.97 3.47 9.84
CA TYR A 192 3.91 2.55 9.19
C TYR A 192 5.06 3.30 8.47
N LEU A 193 4.73 4.45 7.87
CA LEU A 193 5.70 5.29 7.17
C LEU A 193 6.46 6.24 8.11
N SER A 194 6.04 6.41 9.36
CA SER A 194 6.82 7.12 10.38
C SER A 194 8.21 6.48 10.54
N SER A 195 9.19 7.30 10.89
CA SER A 195 10.55 6.86 11.18
C SER A 195 11.07 7.62 12.38
N LYS A 196 12.08 7.08 13.07
CA LYS A 196 12.75 7.78 14.16
C LYS A 196 13.20 9.18 13.73
N ALA A 197 13.82 9.30 12.56
CA ALA A 197 14.26 10.60 12.04
C ALA A 197 13.10 11.60 11.91
N ARG A 198 11.94 11.18 11.38
CA ARG A 198 10.76 12.06 11.25
C ARG A 198 10.19 12.44 12.61
N LEU A 199 10.03 11.48 13.51
CA LEU A 199 9.47 11.74 14.85
C LEU A 199 10.34 12.70 15.68
N MET A 200 11.66 12.68 15.47
CA MET A 200 12.60 13.59 16.12
C MET A 200 12.67 14.97 15.46
N ASP A 201 12.24 15.09 14.19
CA ASP A 201 12.19 16.35 13.42
C ASP A 201 10.87 17.10 13.64
N GLU A 202 9.82 16.41 14.12
CA GLU A 202 8.53 17.02 14.46
C GLU A 202 8.65 18.03 15.63
N THR A 203 8.14 19.25 15.45
CA THR A 203 8.05 20.22 16.54
C THR A 203 7.00 19.80 17.58
N PRO A 204 7.11 20.25 18.84
CA PRO A 204 6.09 19.98 19.85
C PRO A 204 4.67 20.38 19.40
N GLU A 205 4.51 21.51 18.71
CA GLU A 205 3.21 22.00 18.23
C GLU A 205 2.65 21.11 17.11
N GLN A 206 3.51 20.69 16.17
CA GLN A 206 3.12 19.76 15.11
C GLN A 206 2.66 18.42 15.68
N ARG A 207 3.33 17.97 16.74
CA ARG A 207 3.02 16.75 17.46
C ARG A 207 1.69 16.84 18.20
N GLU A 208 1.49 17.87 19.01
CA GLU A 208 0.24 18.05 19.76
C GLU A 208 -0.96 18.22 18.83
N SER A 209 -0.82 19.02 17.76
CA SER A 209 -1.91 19.19 16.78
C SER A 209 -2.31 17.87 16.10
N LEU A 210 -1.37 16.95 15.87
CA LEU A 210 -1.68 15.64 15.31
C LEU A 210 -2.31 14.72 16.36
N ILE A 211 -1.83 14.79 17.61
CA ILE A 211 -2.40 14.04 18.73
C ILE A 211 -3.86 14.43 18.96
N ASP A 212 -4.20 15.71 18.89
CA ASP A 212 -5.58 16.20 19.06
C ASP A 212 -6.53 15.65 17.98
N LEU A 213 -6.02 15.39 16.77
CA LEU A 213 -6.81 14.79 15.68
C LEU A 213 -7.04 13.29 15.85
N ILE A 214 -6.16 12.58 16.55
CA ILE A 214 -6.28 11.12 16.71
C ILE A 214 -6.87 10.72 18.07
N ILE A 215 -6.85 11.62 19.07
CA ILE A 215 -7.24 11.30 20.44
C ILE A 215 -8.66 10.72 20.54
N PRO A 216 -9.67 11.11 19.75
CA PRO A 216 -10.99 10.50 19.84
C PRO A 216 -11.00 9.01 19.53
N PHE A 217 -10.17 8.57 18.58
CA PHE A 217 -10.07 7.16 18.21
C PHE A 217 -9.46 6.30 19.32
N LEU A 218 -8.66 6.93 20.19
CA LEU A 218 -7.99 6.31 21.32
C LEU A 218 -8.88 6.25 22.57
N THR A 219 -9.52 7.37 22.93
CA THR A 219 -10.16 7.54 24.24
C THR A 219 -11.64 7.15 24.27
N VAL A 220 -12.23 6.84 23.13
CA VAL A 220 -13.67 6.55 22.97
C VAL A 220 -13.89 5.10 22.50
N PRO A 221 -13.52 4.08 23.32
CA PRO A 221 -13.55 2.67 22.91
C PRO A 221 -14.97 2.11 22.70
N PHE A 222 -15.99 2.80 23.23
CA PHE A 222 -17.40 2.47 22.99
C PHE A 222 -17.91 2.97 21.64
N ARG A 223 -17.13 3.78 20.92
CA ARG A 223 -17.40 4.22 19.53
C ARG A 223 -16.46 3.57 18.54
N TYR A 224 -15.16 3.53 18.87
CA TYR A 224 -14.13 2.98 17.99
C TYR A 224 -13.65 1.63 18.53
N PRO A 225 -13.96 0.52 17.85
CA PRO A 225 -13.57 -0.81 18.29
C PRO A 225 -12.04 -0.95 18.35
N SER A 226 -11.54 -1.53 19.44
CA SER A 226 -10.12 -1.92 19.63
C SER A 226 -9.89 -3.42 19.40
N SER A 227 -10.93 -4.17 19.04
CA SER A 227 -10.84 -5.59 18.72
C SER A 227 -11.98 -5.98 17.78
N PHE A 228 -11.77 -7.02 16.96
CA PHE A 228 -12.80 -7.52 16.04
C PHE A 228 -13.92 -8.29 16.74
N ALA A 229 -13.65 -8.80 17.93
CA ALA A 229 -14.63 -9.40 18.83
C ALA A 229 -14.49 -8.76 20.22
N PRO A 230 -15.59 -8.50 20.93
CA PRO A 230 -15.55 -8.02 22.30
C PRO A 230 -14.79 -8.95 23.25
N ALA A 231 -14.07 -8.37 24.21
CA ALA A 231 -13.21 -9.09 25.16
C ALA A 231 -13.95 -10.04 26.12
N ASN A 232 -15.28 -9.95 26.20
CA ASN A 232 -16.12 -10.88 26.96
C ASN A 232 -16.33 -12.23 26.23
N HIS A 233 -15.81 -12.41 25.01
CA HIS A 233 -15.80 -13.70 24.30
C HIS A 233 -14.44 -14.39 24.38
N PHE A 234 -14.38 -15.50 25.12
CA PHE A 234 -13.17 -16.33 25.25
C PHE A 234 -13.04 -17.42 24.17
N ARG A 235 -14.05 -17.60 23.31
CA ARG A 235 -14.07 -18.62 22.25
C ARG A 235 -14.48 -17.99 20.93
N LEU A 236 -13.68 -18.25 19.89
CA LEU A 236 -13.93 -17.85 18.51
C LEU A 236 -14.04 -19.11 17.62
N PRO A 237 -14.79 -19.07 16.51
CA PRO A 237 -15.60 -17.95 16.01
C PRO A 237 -16.85 -17.69 16.87
N LEU A 238 -17.36 -16.46 16.83
CA LEU A 238 -18.66 -16.13 17.43
C LEU A 238 -19.75 -16.98 16.76
N ARG A 239 -20.66 -17.56 17.55
CA ARG A 239 -21.77 -18.37 17.00
C ARG A 239 -22.63 -17.46 16.12
N SER A 240 -22.73 -17.80 14.83
CA SER A 240 -23.48 -17.01 13.84
C SER A 240 -24.91 -16.80 14.30
N SER A 241 -25.34 -15.55 14.42
CA SER A 241 -26.72 -15.17 14.81
C SER A 241 -27.71 -15.36 13.65
N ALA A 242 -27.59 -16.44 12.89
CA ALA A 242 -28.53 -16.76 11.81
C ALA A 242 -29.97 -16.93 12.31
N GLN A 243 -30.21 -16.95 13.62
CA GLN A 243 -31.55 -17.12 14.21
C GLN A 243 -32.04 -15.99 15.11
N SER A 244 -31.28 -14.91 15.39
CA SER A 244 -31.84 -13.76 16.12
C SER A 244 -30.88 -12.57 16.22
N SER A 245 -31.24 -11.46 15.58
CA SER A 245 -30.73 -10.10 15.88
C SER A 245 -31.04 -9.63 17.31
N LEU A 246 -31.74 -10.47 18.10
CA LEU A 246 -32.14 -10.23 19.50
C LEU A 246 -31.17 -10.80 20.55
N SER A 247 -30.08 -11.50 20.17
CA SER A 247 -29.24 -12.23 21.15
C SER A 247 -27.83 -11.68 21.38
N THR A 248 -27.39 -10.61 20.72
CA THR A 248 -26.09 -10.01 21.06
C THR A 248 -26.20 -9.28 22.39
N PRO A 249 -25.50 -9.73 23.45
CA PRO A 249 -25.62 -9.10 24.76
C PRO A 249 -25.02 -7.69 24.67
N PHE A 250 -25.83 -6.67 24.97
CA PHE A 250 -25.37 -5.30 25.19
C PHE A 250 -25.70 -4.90 26.63
N SER A 251 -24.81 -4.17 27.27
CA SER A 251 -24.98 -3.80 28.69
C SER A 251 -25.89 -2.59 28.84
N ILE A 252 -25.64 -1.51 28.09
CA ILE A 252 -26.34 -0.23 28.21
C ILE A 252 -26.36 0.47 26.82
N PRO A 253 -27.49 1.03 26.37
CA PRO A 253 -27.51 1.89 25.19
C PRO A 253 -26.69 3.16 25.46
N THR A 254 -25.62 3.37 24.70
CA THR A 254 -24.81 4.60 24.76
C THR A 254 -25.29 5.59 23.70
N PRO A 255 -25.01 6.91 23.82
CA PRO A 255 -25.24 7.88 22.74
C PRO A 255 -24.57 7.50 21.39
N HIS A 256 -23.58 6.60 21.44
CA HIS A 256 -22.77 6.13 20.32
C HIS A 256 -23.21 4.76 19.78
N GLY A 257 -24.26 4.16 20.36
CA GLY A 257 -24.79 2.86 19.94
C GLY A 257 -24.65 1.77 21.02
N PRO A 258 -24.95 0.51 20.66
CA PRO A 258 -24.87 -0.61 21.60
C PRO A 258 -23.41 -0.92 21.97
N PHE A 259 -23.18 -1.22 23.24
CA PHE A 259 -21.89 -1.67 23.77
C PHE A 259 -22.04 -3.03 24.46
N PRO A 260 -21.13 -4.00 24.27
CA PRO A 260 -19.90 -3.91 23.48
C PRO A 260 -20.13 -3.92 21.96
N ILE A 261 -19.15 -3.41 21.20
CA ILE A 261 -19.25 -3.28 19.74
C ILE A 261 -19.02 -4.64 19.08
N TYR A 262 -20.04 -5.17 18.40
CA TYR A 262 -19.92 -6.35 17.53
C TYR A 262 -19.74 -5.92 16.08
N LEU A 263 -18.57 -6.20 15.50
CA LEU A 263 -18.31 -5.88 14.10
C LEU A 263 -18.90 -6.95 13.20
N HIS A 264 -19.89 -6.55 12.40
CA HIS A 264 -20.47 -7.43 11.41
C HIS A 264 -19.58 -7.48 10.16
N PRO A 265 -19.17 -8.68 9.67
CA PRO A 265 -18.30 -8.79 8.50
C PRO A 265 -18.82 -8.02 7.28
N SER A 266 -20.13 -8.03 7.02
CA SER A 266 -20.69 -7.30 5.86
C SER A 266 -20.52 -5.77 5.92
N ARG A 267 -20.29 -5.19 7.10
CA ARG A 267 -20.08 -3.74 7.28
C ARG A 267 -18.61 -3.36 7.43
N HIS A 268 -17.75 -4.35 7.66
CA HIS A 268 -16.35 -4.13 8.00
C HIS A 268 -15.37 -4.77 7.01
N THR A 269 -15.88 -5.59 6.09
CA THR A 269 -15.12 -6.16 4.99
C THR A 269 -15.27 -5.29 3.75
N TRP A 270 -14.14 -5.03 3.09
CA TRP A 270 -14.06 -4.32 1.82
C TRP A 270 -13.61 -5.28 0.72
N MET A 271 -14.25 -5.21 -0.44
CA MET A 271 -13.83 -5.97 -1.62
C MET A 271 -12.79 -5.15 -2.37
N ILE A 272 -11.55 -5.63 -2.38
CA ILE A 272 -10.43 -4.97 -3.04
C ILE A 272 -9.90 -5.83 -4.18
N PRO A 273 -9.47 -5.23 -5.30
CA PRO A 273 -8.79 -5.97 -6.34
C PRO A 273 -7.33 -6.21 -5.91
N HIS A 274 -6.95 -7.48 -5.76
CA HIS A 274 -5.63 -7.96 -5.33
C HIS A 274 -5.26 -9.16 -6.19
N PHE A 275 -4.16 -9.05 -6.93
CA PHE A 275 -3.68 -10.06 -7.87
C PHE A 275 -4.73 -10.50 -8.90
N ASP A 276 -5.45 -9.54 -9.49
CA ASP A 276 -6.54 -9.77 -10.45
C ASP A 276 -7.73 -10.56 -9.87
N ARG A 277 -7.88 -10.54 -8.53
CA ARG A 277 -8.97 -11.19 -7.81
C ARG A 277 -9.64 -10.21 -6.86
N TRP A 278 -10.95 -10.32 -6.72
CA TRP A 278 -11.70 -9.59 -5.71
C TRP A 278 -11.56 -10.31 -4.38
N THR A 279 -10.78 -9.72 -3.47
CA THR A 279 -10.47 -10.31 -2.17
C THR A 279 -11.20 -9.55 -1.07
N PRO A 280 -12.01 -10.22 -0.23
CA PRO A 280 -12.57 -9.60 0.96
C PRO A 280 -11.47 -9.38 1.99
N LEU A 281 -11.24 -8.13 2.38
CA LEU A 281 -10.30 -7.79 3.44
C LEU A 281 -11.02 -6.98 4.51
N CYS A 282 -10.79 -7.30 5.79
CA CYS A 282 -11.32 -6.49 6.86
C CYS A 282 -10.62 -5.13 6.91
N THR A 283 -11.41 -4.09 7.15
CA THR A 283 -10.91 -2.76 7.45
C THR A 283 -10.02 -2.85 8.70
N PRO A 284 -8.81 -2.30 8.70
CA PRO A 284 -8.00 -2.32 9.91
C PRO A 284 -8.61 -1.38 10.96
N LEU A 285 -8.42 -1.66 12.26
CA LEU A 285 -9.09 -0.89 13.31
C LEU A 285 -8.42 0.48 13.50
N ALA A 286 -9.21 1.54 13.43
CA ALA A 286 -8.77 2.92 13.65
C ALA A 286 -8.14 3.13 15.03
N ALA A 287 -8.74 2.55 16.08
CA ALA A 287 -8.28 2.72 17.45
C ALA A 287 -6.86 2.19 17.67
N ASP A 288 -6.49 1.10 17.00
CA ASP A 288 -5.17 0.49 17.15
C ASP A 288 -4.09 1.31 16.46
N ALA A 289 -4.36 1.82 15.25
CA ALA A 289 -3.46 2.78 14.62
C ALA A 289 -3.31 4.04 15.47
N ALA A 290 -4.40 4.58 16.01
CA ALA A 290 -4.37 5.78 16.84
C ALA A 290 -3.47 5.60 18.08
N LYS A 291 -3.53 4.43 18.76
CA LYS A 291 -2.60 4.08 19.84
C LYS A 291 -1.15 4.17 19.39
N LEU A 292 -0.82 3.52 18.28
CA LEU A 292 0.55 3.47 17.76
C LEU A 292 1.06 4.87 17.36
N VAL A 293 0.21 5.66 16.69
CA VAL A 293 0.53 7.05 16.32
C VAL A 293 0.71 7.92 17.57
N TYR A 294 -0.13 7.76 18.59
CA TYR A 294 -0.05 8.48 19.86
C TYR A 294 1.24 8.16 20.63
N PHE A 295 1.50 6.88 20.90
CA PHE A 295 2.65 6.46 21.69
C PHE A 295 3.97 6.78 20.98
N SER A 296 4.06 6.57 19.67
CA SER A 296 5.27 6.93 18.91
C SER A 296 5.67 8.41 19.00
N ARG A 297 4.72 9.29 19.35
CA ARG A 297 4.92 10.74 19.50
C ARG A 297 5.12 11.18 20.94
N ARG A 298 4.38 10.61 21.88
CA ARG A 298 4.53 10.91 23.31
C ARG A 298 5.82 10.32 23.88
N GLU A 299 6.21 9.13 23.45
CA GLU A 299 7.39 8.40 23.97
C GLU A 299 8.62 8.59 23.08
N THR A 300 8.91 9.85 22.68
CA THR A 300 10.11 10.18 21.90
C THR A 300 11.37 10.31 22.75
N MET A 301 11.21 10.53 24.05
CA MET A 301 12.31 10.60 25.02
C MET A 301 12.46 9.28 25.75
N LEU A 302 13.70 8.88 26.02
CA LEU A 302 13.99 7.74 26.88
C LEU A 302 13.50 8.02 28.29
N PHE A 303 12.95 7.00 28.95
CA PHE A 303 12.70 7.07 30.39
C PHE A 303 14.02 7.35 31.10
N THR A 304 14.11 8.49 31.78
CA THR A 304 15.23 8.77 32.67
C THR A 304 15.08 7.87 33.89
N VAL A 305 16.03 6.94 34.08
CA VAL A 305 16.13 6.20 35.34
C VAL A 305 16.69 7.18 36.37
N PRO A 306 15.95 7.51 37.44
CA PRO A 306 16.47 8.41 38.47
C PRO A 306 17.77 7.88 39.07
N ASP A 307 18.74 8.78 39.31
CA ASP A 307 20.09 8.41 39.79
C ASP A 307 20.09 7.71 41.16
N PHE A 308 18.99 7.78 41.91
CA PHE A 308 18.84 7.11 43.21
C PHE A 308 18.39 5.65 43.09
N LEU A 309 18.02 5.17 41.91
CA LEU A 309 17.71 3.76 41.68
C LEU A 309 19.00 2.99 41.34
N PRO A 310 19.21 1.80 41.91
CA PRO A 310 20.37 0.98 41.61
C PRO A 310 20.39 0.64 40.12
N ARG A 311 21.57 0.77 39.49
CA ARG A 311 21.72 0.62 38.02
C ARG A 311 21.60 -0.83 37.58
N ASN A 312 21.88 -1.75 38.48
CA ASN A 312 21.79 -3.19 38.27
C ASN A 312 21.34 -3.86 39.57
N ARG A 313 21.17 -5.18 39.54
CA ARG A 313 20.71 -5.97 40.70
C ARG A 313 21.79 -6.14 41.78
N GLU A 314 23.04 -5.79 41.48
CA GLU A 314 24.20 -5.98 42.37
C GLU A 314 24.49 -4.74 43.22
N GLU A 315 24.09 -3.55 42.76
CA GLU A 315 24.04 -2.28 43.52
C GLU A 315 22.80 -2.21 44.43
#